data_AF-A0A370L0A3-F1
#
_entry.id   AF-A0A370L0A3-F1
#
_cell.length_a   1.000
_cell.length_b   1.000
_cell.length_c   1.000
_cell.angle_alpha   90.00
_cell.angle_beta   90.00
_cell.angle_gamma   90.00
#
_symmetry.space_group_name_H-M   'P 1'
#
loop_
_entity.id
_entity.type
_entity.pdbx_description
1 polymer ?
#
loop_
_entity_poly.entity_id
_entity_poly.type
_entity_poly.pdbx_seq_one_letter_code
_entity_poly.pdbx_strand_id
1 'polypeptide(L)'
;MRTEFCGRSAPATRETGMLQIQNIRQFWLGVLFGVIGLIALWELPRPIGTLTAMGPGYFPMLLGIGLVLAGAASIVIGIRSHSHTEVEPLSLVPTFFIISGIVAMALLIDRAGLAVSLLFMVLGTCYDRVLKHPIEVAVIYIAVLGMTWGVFLHLIKLPIKLFW
;
A
#
# COMPACT_ATOMS: atom_id res chain seq x y z
N MET A 1 -18.32 42.20 -42.82
CA MET A 1 -19.79 42.37 -42.79
C MET A 1 -20.42 41.03 -42.45
N ARG A 2 -21.32 41.04 -41.44
CA ARG A 2 -22.38 40.05 -41.18
C ARG A 2 -21.90 38.70 -40.62
N THR A 3 -21.71 38.61 -39.30
CA THR A 3 -22.70 38.16 -38.29
C THR A 3 -23.07 36.70 -38.46
N GLU A 4 -22.77 35.88 -37.46
CA GLU A 4 -23.70 34.91 -36.86
C GLU A 4 -23.13 34.53 -35.47
N PHE A 5 -23.21 35.50 -34.55
CA PHE A 5 -23.14 35.26 -33.11
C PHE A 5 -24.59 35.00 -32.66
N CYS A 6 -24.98 33.73 -32.65
CA CYS A 6 -26.22 33.23 -32.05
C CYS A 6 -25.87 31.84 -31.51
N GLY A 7 -25.66 31.68 -30.21
CA GLY A 7 -26.78 31.66 -29.28
C GLY A 7 -27.27 30.22 -29.12
N ARG A 8 -26.48 29.37 -28.47
CA ARG A 8 -26.99 28.12 -27.88
C ARG A 8 -26.35 27.84 -26.53
N SER A 9 -26.60 28.75 -25.60
CA SER A 9 -26.62 28.45 -24.17
C SER A 9 -27.99 27.87 -23.82
N ALA A 10 -28.09 26.55 -23.68
CA ALA A 10 -29.17 25.87 -22.96
C ALA A 10 -28.83 24.37 -22.77
N PRO A 11 -29.23 23.71 -21.67
CA PRO A 11 -29.46 24.21 -20.32
C PRO A 11 -28.52 23.53 -19.30
N ALA A 12 -28.40 24.15 -18.14
CA ALA A 12 -27.95 23.49 -16.94
C ALA A 12 -28.87 22.31 -16.62
N THR A 13 -28.44 21.10 -16.95
CA THR A 13 -29.01 19.87 -16.38
C THR A 13 -28.55 19.79 -14.93
N ARG A 14 -29.13 20.64 -14.08
CA ARG A 14 -29.31 20.37 -12.66
C ARG A 14 -30.33 19.25 -12.55
N GLU A 15 -29.89 18.01 -12.68
CA GLU A 15 -30.70 16.87 -12.28
C GLU A 15 -30.02 16.14 -11.13
N THR A 16 -30.69 16.31 -9.98
CA THR A 16 -30.78 15.36 -8.86
C THR A 16 -29.50 14.99 -8.12
N GLY A 17 -29.48 15.35 -6.83
CA GLY A 17 -28.57 14.79 -5.84
C GLY A 17 -28.76 13.28 -5.74
N MET A 18 -28.03 12.56 -6.58
CA MET A 18 -27.59 11.21 -6.31
C MET A 18 -26.09 11.30 -6.12
N LEU A 19 -25.58 10.75 -5.01
CA LEU A 19 -24.16 10.66 -4.70
C LEU A 19 -23.42 10.06 -5.92
N GLN A 20 -22.92 10.92 -6.80
CA GLN A 20 -22.24 10.50 -8.01
C GLN A 20 -20.87 10.02 -7.55
N ILE A 21 -20.75 8.71 -7.35
CA ILE A 21 -19.49 8.04 -7.03
C ILE A 21 -18.66 8.07 -8.33
N GLN A 22 -18.10 9.23 -8.64
CA GLN A 22 -17.32 9.51 -9.85
C GLN A 22 -16.02 8.69 -9.89
N ASN A 23 -15.59 8.18 -8.72
CA ASN A 23 -14.43 7.32 -8.61
C ASN A 23 -14.77 5.97 -7.94
N ILE A 24 -15.57 5.16 -8.66
CA ILE A 24 -15.96 3.82 -8.23
C ILE A 24 -14.74 2.95 -7.87
N ARG A 25 -13.60 3.13 -8.56
CA ARG A 25 -12.36 2.41 -8.28
C ARG A 25 -11.80 2.74 -6.90
N GLN A 26 -11.67 4.03 -6.56
CA GLN A 26 -11.14 4.45 -5.25
C GLN A 26 -12.09 4.06 -4.11
N PHE A 27 -13.39 4.09 -4.38
CA PHE A 27 -14.39 3.61 -3.44
C PHE A 27 -14.25 2.10 -3.18
N TRP A 28 -14.16 1.28 -4.23
CA TRP A 28 -13.96 -0.18 -4.10
C TRP A 28 -12.63 -0.54 -3.44
N LEU A 29 -11.55 0.17 -3.76
CA LEU A 29 -10.26 0.01 -3.07
C LEU A 29 -10.37 0.33 -1.58
N GLY A 30 -11.06 1.42 -1.24
CA GLY A 30 -11.29 1.80 0.15
C GLY A 30 -12.15 0.78 0.92
N VAL A 31 -13.21 0.25 0.29
CA VAL A 31 -14.03 -0.83 0.84
C VAL A 31 -13.20 -2.10 1.04
N LEU A 32 -12.41 -2.49 0.04
CA LEU A 32 -11.55 -3.68 0.12
C LEU A 32 -10.54 -3.57 1.27
N PHE A 33 -9.83 -2.44 1.38
CA PHE A 33 -8.88 -2.20 2.47
C PHE A 33 -9.56 -2.15 3.84
N GLY A 34 -10.75 -1.55 3.93
CA GLY A 34 -11.54 -1.53 5.15
C GLY A 34 -11.97 -2.93 5.60
N VAL A 35 -12.49 -3.75 4.68
CA VAL A 35 -12.93 -5.12 4.97
C VAL A 35 -11.75 -6.01 5.37
N ILE A 36 -10.65 -5.99 4.62
CA ILE A 36 -9.45 -6.78 4.94
C ILE A 36 -8.88 -6.34 6.29
N GLY A 37 -8.80 -5.03 6.55
CA GLY A 37 -8.33 -4.50 7.83
C GLY A 37 -9.21 -4.94 8.99
N LEU A 38 -10.53 -4.96 8.82
CA LEU A 38 -11.46 -5.39 9.85
C LEU A 38 -11.37 -6.90 10.12
N ILE A 39 -11.23 -7.72 9.08
CA ILE A 39 -10.99 -9.17 9.21
C ILE A 39 -9.68 -9.42 9.95
N ALA A 40 -8.61 -8.71 9.58
CA ALA A 40 -7.32 -8.81 10.26
C ALA A 40 -7.44 -8.43 11.75
N LEU A 41 -8.30 -7.45 12.08
CA LEU A 41 -8.59 -7.06 13.47
C LEU A 41 -9.43 -8.09 14.23
N TRP A 42 -10.31 -8.81 13.53
CA TRP A 42 -11.18 -9.82 14.11
C TRP A 42 -10.44 -11.12 14.45
N GLU A 43 -9.49 -11.51 13.60
CA GLU A 43 -8.71 -12.75 13.73
C GLU A 43 -7.57 -12.64 14.76
N LEU A 44 -7.40 -11.48 15.41
CA LEU A 44 -6.35 -11.36 16.41
C LEU A 44 -6.61 -12.28 17.61
N PRO A 45 -5.61 -13.07 18.04
CA PRO A 45 -5.72 -13.84 19.26
C PRO A 45 -5.98 -12.90 20.44
N ARG A 46 -7.06 -13.16 21.17
CA ARG A 46 -7.51 -12.35 22.33
C ARG A 46 -6.76 -12.70 23.62
N PRO A 47 -5.45 -12.48 23.64
CA PRO A 47 -4.96 -11.46 24.56
C PRO A 47 -4.02 -10.50 23.84
N ILE A 48 -4.48 -9.26 23.68
CA ILE A 48 -3.58 -8.10 23.51
C ILE A 48 -2.71 -8.04 24.77
N GLY A 49 -1.57 -8.72 24.72
CA GLY A 49 -0.58 -8.71 25.79
C GLY A 49 -0.22 -7.28 26.19
N THR A 50 0.10 -7.09 27.46
CA THR A 50 0.52 -5.82 28.05
C THR A 50 1.57 -5.10 27.21
N LEU A 51 1.54 -3.75 27.21
CA LEU A 51 2.45 -2.85 26.49
C LEU A 51 3.96 -3.12 26.71
N THR A 52 4.29 -3.91 27.73
CA THR A 52 5.65 -4.29 28.12
C THR A 52 6.16 -5.59 27.46
N ALA A 53 5.30 -6.36 26.78
CA ALA A 53 5.69 -7.52 25.98
C ALA A 53 4.84 -7.58 24.70
N MET A 54 5.33 -6.95 23.63
CA MET A 54 4.68 -6.94 22.33
C MET A 54 4.60 -8.37 21.79
N GLY A 55 3.45 -9.02 22.01
CA GLY A 55 3.18 -10.34 21.45
C GLY A 55 3.21 -10.30 19.92
N PRO A 56 3.39 -11.46 19.25
CA PRO A 56 3.49 -11.53 17.78
C PRO A 56 2.26 -10.98 17.04
N GLY A 57 1.12 -10.81 17.75
CA GLY A 57 -0.09 -10.17 17.23
C GLY A 57 -0.05 -8.64 17.14
N TYR A 58 0.91 -7.94 17.75
CA TYR A 58 0.95 -6.47 17.72
C TYR A 58 1.20 -5.89 16.32
N PHE A 59 2.05 -6.54 15.53
CA PHE A 59 2.33 -6.12 14.15
C PHE A 59 1.10 -6.26 13.23
N PRO A 60 0.40 -7.43 13.19
CA PRO A 60 -0.87 -7.55 12.50
C PRO A 60 -1.92 -6.52 12.96
N MET A 61 -1.98 -6.18 14.25
CA MET A 61 -2.91 -5.18 14.77
C MET A 61 -2.64 -3.79 14.19
N LEU A 62 -1.38 -3.33 14.22
CA LEU A 62 -0.99 -2.03 13.66
C LEU A 62 -1.26 -1.97 12.15
N LEU A 63 -0.96 -3.05 11.42
CA LEU A 63 -1.27 -3.15 10.00
C LEU A 63 -2.79 -3.09 9.74
N GLY A 64 -3.59 -3.80 10.53
CA GLY A 64 -5.05 -3.78 10.43
C GLY A 64 -5.63 -2.38 10.65
N ILE A 65 -5.20 -1.69 11.72
CA ILE A 65 -5.60 -0.30 11.99
C ILE A 65 -5.18 0.61 10.84
N GLY A 66 -3.93 0.48 10.36
CA GLY A 66 -3.42 1.24 9.22
C GLY A 66 -4.24 1.01 7.94
N LEU A 67 -4.64 -0.23 7.67
CA LEU A 67 -5.49 -0.58 6.53
C LEU A 67 -6.88 0.03 6.63
N VAL A 68 -7.50 0.00 7.82
CA VAL A 68 -8.80 0.63 8.07
C VAL A 68 -8.71 2.14 7.86
N LEU A 69 -7.65 2.80 8.36
CA LEU A 69 -7.43 4.23 8.17
C LEU A 69 -7.19 4.58 6.70
N ALA A 70 -6.36 3.82 5.99
CA ALA A 70 -6.13 3.99 4.57
C ALA A 70 -7.41 3.76 3.74
N GLY A 71 -8.21 2.76 4.10
CA GLY A 71 -9.51 2.49 3.49
C GLY A 71 -10.49 3.66 3.70
N ALA A 72 -10.60 4.16 4.93
CA ALA A 72 -11.42 5.33 5.24
C ALA A 72 -10.96 6.58 4.48
N ALA A 73 -9.66 6.84 4.44
CA ALA A 73 -9.09 7.92 3.64
C ALA A 73 -9.41 7.77 2.15
N SER A 74 -9.32 6.55 1.60
CA SER A 74 -9.61 6.28 0.20
C SER A 74 -11.09 6.48 -0.14
N ILE A 75 -12.00 6.12 0.77
CA ILE A 75 -13.45 6.40 0.63
C ILE A 75 -13.69 7.92 0.62
N VAL A 76 -13.08 8.66 1.55
CA VAL A 76 -13.20 10.14 1.61
C VAL A 76 -12.66 10.79 0.34
N ILE A 77 -11.52 10.34 -0.16
CA ILE A 77 -10.92 10.83 -1.42
C ILE A 77 -11.83 10.46 -2.60
N GLY A 78 -12.35 9.24 -2.67
CA GLY A 78 -13.25 8.79 -3.74
C GLY A 78 -14.56 9.58 -3.81
N ILE A 79 -15.07 10.07 -2.67
CA ILE A 79 -16.27 10.93 -2.60
C ILE A 79 -15.95 12.39 -2.97
N ARG A 80 -14.75 12.90 -2.62
CA ARG A 80 -14.35 14.29 -2.91
C ARG A 80 -13.78 14.49 -4.32
N SER A 81 -13.22 13.44 -4.91
CA SER A 81 -12.53 13.51 -6.20
C SER A 81 -13.52 13.66 -7.35
N HIS A 82 -13.49 14.81 -8.03
CA HIS A 82 -14.31 15.10 -9.21
C HIS A 82 -13.66 14.65 -10.54
N SER A 83 -12.52 13.98 -10.48
CA SER A 83 -11.82 13.49 -11.67
C SER A 83 -12.32 12.10 -12.06
N HIS A 84 -12.81 11.96 -13.30
CA HIS A 84 -12.93 10.67 -13.96
C HIS A 84 -11.52 10.08 -14.11
N THR A 85 -11.14 9.15 -13.23
CA THR A 85 -9.87 8.45 -13.39
C THR A 85 -10.10 7.26 -14.31
N GLU A 86 -9.61 7.37 -15.55
CA GLU A 86 -9.59 6.26 -16.49
C GLU A 86 -8.92 5.05 -15.83
N VAL A 87 -9.51 3.87 -16.06
CA VAL A 87 -8.98 2.60 -15.54
C VAL A 87 -7.79 2.22 -16.41
N GLU A 88 -6.58 2.56 -15.97
CA GLU A 88 -5.38 1.95 -16.53
C GLU A 88 -5.45 0.43 -16.23
N PRO A 89 -5.28 -0.43 -17.25
CA PRO A 89 -5.32 -1.87 -17.03
C PRO A 89 -4.23 -2.27 -16.04
N LEU A 90 -4.57 -3.15 -15.10
CA LEU A 90 -3.61 -3.71 -14.17
C LEU A 90 -2.51 -4.41 -14.96
N SER A 91 -1.31 -3.83 -14.91
CA SER A 91 -0.13 -4.45 -15.51
C SER A 91 0.24 -5.66 -14.64
N LEU A 92 0.02 -6.86 -15.18
CA LEU A 92 0.29 -8.12 -14.49
C LEU A 92 1.78 -8.32 -14.23
N VAL A 93 2.64 -7.77 -15.10
CA VAL A 93 4.10 -7.93 -15.01
C VAL A 93 4.67 -7.25 -13.75
N PRO A 94 4.43 -5.94 -13.47
CA PRO A 94 4.83 -5.31 -12.21
C PRO A 94 4.24 -5.99 -10.98
N THR A 95 2.97 -6.39 -11.05
CA THR A 95 2.26 -7.03 -9.94
C THR A 95 2.94 -8.36 -9.57
N PHE A 96 3.26 -9.18 -10.57
CA PHE A 96 3.96 -10.44 -10.35
C PHE A 96 5.35 -10.23 -9.74
N PHE A 97 6.07 -9.20 -10.19
CA PHE A 97 7.39 -8.88 -9.67
C PHE A 97 7.34 -8.52 -8.16
N ILE A 98 6.39 -7.68 -7.75
CA ILE A 98 6.19 -7.32 -6.34
C ILE A 98 5.85 -8.55 -5.50
N ILE A 99 4.90 -9.37 -5.95
CA ILE A 99 4.51 -10.59 -5.21
C ILE A 99 5.69 -11.55 -5.10
N SER A 100 6.45 -11.75 -6.18
CA SER A 100 7.62 -12.62 -6.18
C SER A 100 8.71 -12.13 -5.21
N GLY A 101 8.92 -10.82 -5.11
CA GLY A 101 9.85 -10.21 -4.16
C GLY A 101 9.43 -10.45 -2.71
N ILE A 102 8.14 -10.26 -2.40
CA ILE A 102 7.59 -10.51 -1.06
C ILE A 102 7.74 -11.99 -0.68
N VAL A 103 7.41 -12.91 -1.60
CA VAL A 103 7.53 -14.35 -1.36
C VAL A 103 9.00 -14.75 -1.19
N ALA A 104 9.90 -14.24 -2.03
CA ALA A 104 11.33 -14.47 -1.89
C ALA A 104 11.85 -13.97 -0.53
N MET A 105 11.42 -12.79 -0.09
CA MET A 105 11.79 -12.24 1.21
C MET A 105 11.32 -13.15 2.36
N ALA A 106 10.04 -13.54 2.32
CA ALA A 106 9.43 -14.37 3.35
C ALA A 106 10.08 -15.76 3.45
N LEU A 107 10.53 -16.34 2.34
CA LEU A 107 11.23 -17.63 2.33
C LEU A 107 12.70 -17.52 2.77
N LEU A 108 13.37 -16.41 2.46
CA LEU A 108 14.78 -16.22 2.80
C LEU A 108 15.00 -15.70 4.22
N ILE A 109 13.99 -15.08 4.85
CA ILE A 109 14.18 -14.43 6.16
C ILE A 109 14.67 -15.42 7.22
N ASP A 110 14.16 -16.66 7.22
CA ASP A 110 14.56 -17.70 8.18
C ASP A 110 15.93 -18.32 7.86
N ARG A 111 16.38 -18.26 6.60
CA ARG A 111 17.63 -18.93 6.15
C ARG A 111 18.84 -18.02 6.08
N ALA A 112 18.68 -16.80 5.59
CA ALA A 112 19.78 -15.91 5.21
C ALA A 112 19.85 -14.62 6.05
N GLY A 113 18.90 -14.41 6.96
CA GLY A 113 18.79 -13.20 7.76
C GLY A 113 18.15 -12.03 7.00
N LEU A 114 17.80 -10.99 7.76
CA LEU A 114 17.02 -9.85 7.29
C LEU A 114 17.71 -9.09 6.13
N ALA A 115 19.02 -8.84 6.24
CA ALA A 115 19.75 -8.02 5.28
C ALA A 115 19.87 -8.67 3.91
N VAL A 116 20.20 -9.97 3.86
CA VAL A 116 20.34 -10.72 2.61
C VAL A 116 18.98 -10.92 1.95
N SER A 117 17.95 -11.25 2.73
CA SER A 117 16.58 -11.41 2.23
C SER A 117 16.05 -10.12 1.57
N LEU A 118 16.25 -8.97 2.22
CA LEU A 118 15.89 -7.66 1.65
C LEU A 118 16.65 -7.34 0.37
N LEU A 119 17.94 -7.73 0.28
CA LEU A 119 18.74 -7.50 -0.92
C LEU A 119 18.13 -8.25 -2.12
N PHE A 120 17.81 -9.53 -1.94
CA PHE A 120 17.17 -10.34 -2.98
C PHE A 120 15.80 -9.81 -3.38
N MET A 121 14.99 -9.37 -2.42
CA MET A 121 13.70 -8.74 -2.70
C MET A 121 13.84 -7.47 -3.54
N VAL A 122 14.77 -6.58 -3.18
CA VAL A 122 14.98 -5.32 -3.92
C VAL A 122 15.53 -5.58 -5.31
N LEU A 123 16.52 -6.47 -5.45
CA LEU A 123 17.04 -6.86 -6.77
C LEU A 123 15.95 -7.51 -7.63
N GLY A 124 15.12 -8.37 -7.01
CA GLY A 124 14.02 -9.06 -7.67
C GLY A 124 12.82 -8.17 -7.99
N THR A 125 12.66 -7.00 -7.37
CA THR A 125 11.55 -6.06 -7.66
C THR A 125 12.00 -4.88 -8.53
N CYS A 126 13.29 -4.51 -8.47
CA CYS A 126 13.84 -3.34 -9.14
C CYS A 126 14.85 -3.69 -10.23
N TYR A 127 14.79 -4.90 -10.81
CA TYR A 127 15.77 -5.37 -11.80
C TYR A 127 16.04 -4.36 -12.93
N ASP A 128 15.00 -3.79 -13.54
CA ASP A 128 15.15 -2.78 -14.61
C ASP A 128 15.72 -1.43 -14.11
N ARG A 129 15.47 -1.09 -12.84
CA ARG A 129 15.92 0.17 -12.22
C ARG A 129 17.35 0.10 -11.71
N VAL A 130 17.79 -1.08 -11.26
CA VAL A 130 19.17 -1.35 -10.79
C VAL A 130 20.16 -1.07 -11.92
N LEU A 131 19.80 -1.42 -13.16
CA LEU A 131 20.65 -1.22 -14.33
C LEU A 131 20.82 0.27 -14.71
N LYS A 132 19.79 1.10 -14.48
CA LYS A 132 19.76 2.50 -14.90
C LYS A 132 20.22 3.47 -13.81
N HIS A 133 19.88 3.21 -12.54
CA HIS A 133 20.18 4.10 -11.42
C HIS A 133 20.59 3.31 -10.15
N PRO A 134 21.80 2.71 -10.14
CA PRO A 134 22.23 1.86 -9.03
C PRO A 134 22.37 2.62 -7.70
N ILE A 135 22.75 3.91 -7.73
CA ILE A 135 22.91 4.73 -6.53
C ILE A 135 21.56 5.03 -5.87
N GLU A 136 20.53 5.35 -6.66
CA GLU A 136 19.18 5.61 -6.14
C GLU A 136 18.61 4.35 -5.49
N VAL A 137 18.78 3.19 -6.14
CA VAL A 137 18.35 1.90 -5.58
C VAL A 137 19.13 1.56 -4.31
N ALA A 138 20.44 1.82 -4.27
CA ALA A 138 21.24 1.60 -3.06
C ALA A 138 20.79 2.49 -1.90
N VAL A 139 20.47 3.76 -2.14
CA VAL A 139 19.95 4.68 -1.11
C VAL A 139 18.60 4.19 -0.58
N ILE A 140 17.68 3.79 -1.47
CA ILE A 140 16.38 3.24 -1.09
C ILE A 140 16.57 1.95 -0.29
N TYR A 141 17.46 1.05 -0.72
CA TYR A 141 17.78 -0.17 -0.01
C TYR A 141 18.30 0.10 1.40
N ILE A 142 19.28 1.01 1.56
CA ILE A 142 19.84 1.36 2.86
C ILE A 142 18.78 1.99 3.77
N ALA A 143 17.95 2.89 3.23
CA ALA A 143 16.87 3.53 3.98
C ALA A 143 15.83 2.51 4.47
N VAL A 144 15.38 1.60 3.58
CA VAL A 144 14.41 0.55 3.92
C VAL A 144 15.02 -0.45 4.89
N LEU A 145 16.29 -0.86 4.69
CA LEU A 145 17.02 -1.74 5.59
C LEU A 145 17.11 -1.12 6.99
N GLY A 146 17.50 0.16 7.08
CA GLY A 146 17.60 0.90 8.33
C GLY A 146 16.25 1.04 9.05
N MET A 147 15.19 1.37 8.31
CA MET A 147 13.83 1.45 8.87
C MET A 147 13.34 0.10 9.36
N THR A 148 13.54 -0.96 8.56
CA THR A 148 13.14 -2.33 8.90
C THR A 148 13.92 -2.82 10.12
N TRP A 149 15.24 -2.58 10.14
CA TRP A 149 16.11 -2.88 11.27
C TRP A 149 15.66 -2.18 12.56
N GLY A 150 15.35 -0.88 12.48
CA GLY A 150 14.83 -0.10 13.60
C GLY A 150 13.50 -0.62 14.11
N VAL A 151 12.53 -0.90 13.23
CA VAL A 151 11.24 -1.47 13.63
C VAL A 151 11.43 -2.83 14.29
N PHE A 152 12.17 -3.76 13.68
CA PHE A 152 12.29 -5.11 14.25
C PHE A 152 13.12 -5.18 15.54
N LEU A 153 14.25 -4.46 15.62
CA LEU A 153 15.09 -4.47 16.81
C LEU A 153 14.59 -3.55 17.92
N HIS A 154 14.24 -2.30 17.61
CA HIS A 154 13.86 -1.31 18.63
C HIS A 154 12.38 -1.39 18.99
N LEU A 155 11.47 -1.62 18.02
CA LEU A 155 10.03 -1.62 18.29
C LEU A 155 9.55 -2.95 18.88
N ILE A 156 10.04 -4.09 18.37
CA ILE A 156 9.52 -5.43 18.75
C ILE A 156 10.52 -6.27 19.56
N LYS A 157 11.79 -5.87 19.65
CA LYS A 157 12.86 -6.61 20.38
C LYS A 157 12.89 -8.12 20.08
N LEU A 158 12.53 -8.54 18.87
CA LEU A 158 12.69 -9.95 18.52
C LEU A 158 14.19 -10.26 18.40
N PRO A 159 14.67 -11.40 18.95
CA PRO A 159 16.01 -11.91 18.68
C PRO A 159 16.05 -12.49 17.25
N ILE A 160 15.90 -11.64 16.24
CA ILE A 160 16.09 -12.02 14.84
C ILE A 160 17.57 -11.91 14.53
N LYS A 161 18.16 -12.99 14.01
CA LYS A 161 19.57 -13.03 13.62
C LYS A 161 19.80 -12.06 12.47
N LEU A 162 20.56 -10.99 12.73
CA LEU A 162 20.78 -9.89 11.77
C LEU A 162 21.68 -10.31 10.60
N PHE A 163 22.62 -11.18 10.93
CA PHE A 163 23.46 -11.98 10.07
C PHE A 163 23.65 -13.30 10.83
N TRP A 164 23.88 -14.38 10.08
CA TRP A 164 24.18 -15.75 10.53
C TRP A 164 24.41 -15.96 12.03
#